data_AF-L0DJN1-F1
#
_entry.id   AF-L0DJN1-F1
#
_cell.length_a   1.000
_cell.length_b   1.000
_cell.length_c   1.000
_cell.angle_alpha   90.00
_cell.angle_beta   90.00
_cell.angle_gamma   90.00
#
_symmetry.space_group_name_H-M   'P 1'
#
loop_
_entity.id
_entity.type
_entity.pdbx_description
1 polymer ?
#
loop_
_entity_poly.entity_id
_entity_poly.type
_entity_poly.pdbx_seq_one_letter_code
_entity_poly.pdbx_strand_id
1 'polypeptide(L)'
;MIDERIRRRADFQQATSIQLADGQLWWLPQVSIDSNDPLLYSLIKAVVSADNERERLRDELALTMVLLSHNYELGSDVYPEILGFRPGDPARDELHQVIRQLVVGAPQVTRPELIPNLDRKPRPAGRWGFSAASESLRRVRTRWSLRSE
;
A
#
# COMPACT_ATOMS: atom_id res chain seq x y z
N MET A 1 -15.19 -0.83 -24.60
CA MET A 1 -15.99 0.03 -23.71
C MET A 1 -16.48 -0.81 -22.55
N ILE A 2 -15.79 -0.68 -21.43
CA ILE A 2 -16.03 -1.43 -20.20
C ILE A 2 -17.17 -0.75 -19.44
N ASP A 3 -18.16 -1.53 -18.98
CA ASP A 3 -19.22 -0.98 -18.14
C ASP A 3 -18.76 -0.89 -16.68
N GLU A 4 -18.44 0.33 -16.23
CA GLU A 4 -18.07 0.67 -14.86
C GLU A 4 -19.07 0.15 -13.82
N ARG A 5 -20.39 0.20 -14.08
CA ARG A 5 -21.41 -0.11 -13.08
C ARG A 5 -21.43 -1.58 -12.72
N ILE A 6 -21.23 -2.44 -13.72
CA ILE A 6 -21.19 -3.89 -13.55
C ILE A 6 -19.93 -4.32 -12.79
N ARG A 7 -18.87 -3.50 -12.84
CA ARG A 7 -17.57 -3.79 -12.22
C ARG A 7 -17.46 -3.30 -10.78
N ARG A 8 -18.45 -2.59 -10.24
CA ARG A 8 -18.40 -2.08 -8.87
C ARG A 8 -18.36 -3.23 -7.87
N ARG A 9 -17.48 -3.10 -6.88
CA ARG A 9 -17.46 -3.98 -5.72
C ARG A 9 -18.59 -3.65 -4.74
N ALA A 10 -18.85 -4.57 -3.81
CA ALA A 10 -19.88 -4.38 -2.78
C ALA A 10 -19.55 -3.24 -1.81
N ASP A 11 -18.27 -2.92 -1.62
CA ASP A 11 -17.74 -1.88 -0.74
C ASP A 11 -17.41 -0.57 -1.49
N PHE A 12 -18.06 -0.35 -2.64
CA PHE A 12 -17.87 0.83 -3.49
C PHE A 12 -18.01 2.17 -2.73
N GLN A 13 -17.05 3.06 -2.93
CA GLN A 13 -17.02 4.40 -2.32
C GLN A 13 -17.07 5.50 -3.39
N GLN A 14 -18.07 6.37 -3.29
CA GLN A 14 -18.29 7.46 -4.22
C GLN A 14 -17.68 8.78 -3.68
N ALA A 15 -16.35 8.94 -3.79
CA ALA A 15 -15.67 10.14 -3.28
C ALA A 15 -15.33 11.15 -4.39
N THR A 16 -14.44 10.78 -5.32
CA THR A 16 -13.97 11.69 -6.38
C THR A 16 -14.20 11.08 -7.74
N SER A 17 -14.98 11.74 -8.61
CA SER A 17 -15.17 11.33 -9.99
C SER A 17 -14.09 11.91 -10.90
N ILE A 18 -13.58 11.10 -11.81
CA ILE A 18 -12.61 11.50 -12.84
C ILE A 18 -13.00 10.89 -14.18
N GLN A 19 -12.69 11.57 -15.29
CA GLN A 19 -12.79 10.97 -16.62
C GLN A 19 -11.51 10.19 -16.94
N LEU A 20 -11.65 8.97 -17.44
CA LEU A 20 -10.53 8.13 -17.85
C LEU A 20 -10.39 8.06 -19.39
N ALA A 21 -9.38 7.35 -19.89
CA ALA A 21 -9.01 7.32 -21.31
C ALA A 21 -10.10 6.71 -22.21
N ASP A 22 -11.00 5.92 -21.63
CA ASP A 22 -12.18 5.37 -22.29
C ASP A 22 -13.30 6.40 -22.48
N GLY A 23 -13.12 7.63 -21.97
CA GLY A 23 -14.09 8.72 -22.01
C GLY A 23 -15.20 8.57 -20.96
N GLN A 24 -15.14 7.55 -20.11
CA GLN A 24 -16.13 7.31 -19.06
C GLN A 24 -15.71 7.94 -17.73
N LEU A 25 -16.70 8.25 -16.89
CA LEU A 25 -16.48 8.70 -15.52
C LEU A 25 -16.29 7.50 -14.59
N TRP A 26 -15.20 7.55 -13.83
CA TRP A 26 -14.82 6.57 -12.81
C TRP A 26 -14.70 7.27 -11.46
N TRP A 27 -15.06 6.56 -10.40
CA TRP A 27 -14.96 7.02 -9.02
C TRP A 27 -13.75 6.45 -8.32
N LEU A 28 -12.91 7.32 -7.75
CA LEU A 28 -11.85 6.96 -6.81
C LEU A 28 -12.40 7.02 -5.37
N PRO A 29 -11.98 6.09 -4.49
CA PRO A 29 -12.33 6.12 -3.08
C PRO A 29 -11.62 7.28 -2.37
N GLN A 30 -12.09 7.62 -1.16
CA GLN A 30 -11.41 8.59 -0.34
C GLN A 30 -10.12 8.00 0.19
N VAL A 31 -9.01 8.72 0.01
CA VAL A 31 -7.71 8.31 0.56
C VAL A 31 -7.65 8.69 2.04
N SER A 32 -7.57 7.68 2.91
CA SER A 32 -7.27 7.88 4.33
C SER A 32 -5.97 7.17 4.68
N ILE A 33 -5.06 7.88 5.36
CA ILE A 33 -3.82 7.30 5.89
C ILE A 33 -4.10 6.35 7.06
N ASP A 34 -5.30 6.42 7.65
CA ASP A 34 -5.79 5.47 8.64
C ASP A 34 -6.28 4.15 8.02
N SER A 35 -6.27 4.06 6.67
CA SER A 35 -6.52 2.78 6.02
C SER A 35 -5.51 1.77 6.55
N ASN A 36 -6.02 0.69 7.11
CA ASN A 36 -5.22 -0.41 7.65
C ASN A 36 -4.54 -1.22 6.51
N ASP A 37 -4.27 -0.56 5.38
CA ASP A 37 -3.68 -1.08 4.16
C ASP A 37 -2.24 -0.54 4.02
N PRO A 38 -1.23 -1.37 4.37
CA PRO A 38 0.17 -1.00 4.23
C PRO A 38 0.57 -0.67 2.80
N LEU A 39 -0.07 -1.28 1.79
CA LEU A 39 0.24 -1.04 0.38
C LEU A 39 -0.16 0.38 -0.01
N LEU A 40 -1.41 0.77 0.27
CA LEU A 40 -1.91 2.11 -0.02
C LEU A 40 -1.06 3.18 0.67
N TYR A 41 -0.73 2.99 1.95
CA TYR A 41 0.17 3.89 2.69
C TYR A 41 1.55 4.03 2.02
N SER A 42 2.15 2.91 1.61
CA SER A 42 3.47 2.92 0.97
C SER A 42 3.47 3.66 -0.37
N LEU A 43 2.39 3.54 -1.16
CA LEU A 43 2.25 4.22 -2.44
C LEU A 43 2.03 5.72 -2.28
N ILE A 44 1.19 6.14 -1.32
CA ILE A 44 1.02 7.57 -0.99
C ILE A 44 2.39 8.17 -0.61
N LYS A 45 3.14 7.48 0.26
CA LYS A 45 4.47 7.93 0.66
C LYS A 45 5.44 8.00 -0.52
N ALA A 46 5.41 7.01 -1.42
CA ALA A 46 6.25 6.98 -2.61
C ALA A 46 5.96 8.19 -3.52
N VAL A 47 4.69 8.48 -3.80
CA VAL A 47 4.28 9.66 -4.59
C VAL A 47 4.78 10.97 -3.98
N VAL A 48 4.66 11.14 -2.65
CA VAL A 48 5.15 12.34 -1.94
C VAL A 48 6.67 12.45 -1.99
N SER A 49 7.37 11.31 -1.93
CA SER A 49 8.84 11.26 -1.77
C SER A 49 9.59 11.12 -3.09
N ALA A 50 8.91 11.14 -4.25
CA ALA A 50 9.53 10.90 -5.54
C ALA A 50 10.53 12.01 -5.92
N ASP A 51 11.77 11.62 -6.21
CA ASP A 51 12.89 12.54 -6.46
C ASP A 51 12.81 13.22 -7.84
N ASN A 52 12.11 12.58 -8.79
CA ASN A 52 11.99 13.05 -10.16
C ASN A 52 10.59 12.80 -10.74
N GLU A 53 10.27 13.50 -11.83
CA GLU A 53 8.93 13.42 -12.44
C GLU A 53 8.62 12.03 -12.98
N ARG A 54 9.60 11.29 -13.52
CA ARG A 54 9.36 9.96 -14.08
C ARG A 54 8.97 8.95 -13.00
N GLU A 55 9.65 8.99 -11.87
CA GLU A 55 9.34 8.18 -10.70
C GLU A 55 7.95 8.54 -10.15
N ARG A 56 7.67 9.83 -9.99
CA ARG A 56 6.37 10.32 -9.55
C ARG A 56 5.24 9.83 -10.43
N LEU A 57 5.38 9.94 -11.76
CA LEU A 57 4.36 9.47 -12.71
C LEU A 57 4.13 7.95 -12.60
N ARG A 58 5.19 7.17 -12.37
CA ARG A 58 5.07 5.73 -12.17
C ARG A 58 4.34 5.41 -10.86
N ASP A 59 4.66 6.13 -9.79
CA ASP A 59 4.08 5.88 -8.48
C ASP A 59 2.62 6.38 -8.42
N GLU A 60 2.30 7.51 -9.08
CA GLU A 60 0.94 8.00 -9.27
C GLU A 60 0.09 6.99 -10.08
N LEU A 61 0.67 6.38 -11.11
CA LEU A 61 0.00 5.33 -11.89
C LEU A 61 -0.30 4.11 -11.02
N ALA A 62 0.69 3.64 -10.25
CA ALA A 62 0.52 2.51 -9.34
C ALA A 62 -0.56 2.80 -8.29
N LEU A 63 -0.55 3.99 -7.70
CA LEU A 63 -1.57 4.44 -6.76
C LEU A 63 -2.96 4.46 -7.41
N THR A 64 -3.09 5.02 -8.61
CA THR A 64 -4.35 5.04 -9.36
C THR A 64 -4.90 3.63 -9.57
N MET A 65 -4.05 2.67 -9.96
CA MET A 65 -4.47 1.28 -10.15
C MET A 65 -5.02 0.66 -8.85
N VAL A 66 -4.35 0.92 -7.71
CA VAL A 66 -4.78 0.44 -6.39
C VAL A 66 -6.09 1.09 -5.97
N LEU A 67 -6.26 2.39 -6.17
CA LEU A 67 -7.49 3.11 -5.86
C LEU A 67 -8.68 2.60 -6.71
N LEU A 68 -8.46 2.35 -8.00
CA LEU A 68 -9.48 1.73 -8.85
C LEU A 68 -9.79 0.30 -8.39
N SER A 69 -8.79 -0.49 -8.01
CA SER A 69 -9.01 -1.86 -7.54
C SER A 69 -9.81 -1.95 -6.23
N HIS A 70 -9.84 -0.87 -5.44
CA HIS A 70 -10.68 -0.79 -4.24
C HIS A 70 -12.16 -0.64 -4.56
N ASN A 71 -12.51 0.12 -5.60
CA ASN A 71 -13.90 0.34 -5.99
C ASN A 71 -14.42 -0.69 -7.01
N TYR A 72 -13.51 -1.34 -7.76
CA TYR A 72 -13.89 -2.15 -8.92
C TYR A 72 -13.16 -3.50 -8.98
N GLU A 73 -13.83 -4.48 -9.59
CA GLU A 73 -13.25 -5.77 -9.97
C GLU A 73 -12.67 -5.70 -11.39
N LEU A 74 -11.46 -5.15 -11.49
CA LEU A 74 -10.74 -4.97 -12.76
C LEU A 74 -9.67 -6.04 -12.96
N GLY A 75 -9.63 -6.63 -14.16
CA GLY A 75 -8.53 -7.47 -14.61
C GLY A 75 -7.33 -6.63 -15.07
N SER A 76 -6.14 -7.23 -15.11
CA SER A 76 -4.92 -6.54 -15.55
C SER A 76 -4.99 -6.05 -17.00
N ASP A 77 -5.79 -6.73 -17.82
CA ASP A 77 -6.07 -6.43 -19.22
C ASP A 77 -6.92 -5.16 -19.43
N VAL A 78 -7.65 -4.74 -18.40
CA VAL A 78 -8.53 -3.55 -18.46
C VAL A 78 -7.75 -2.25 -18.26
N TYR A 79 -6.69 -2.26 -17.46
CA TYR A 79 -5.94 -1.03 -17.15
C TYR A 79 -5.38 -0.30 -18.39
N PRO A 80 -4.81 -0.98 -19.41
CA PRO A 80 -4.40 -0.31 -20.63
C PRO A 80 -5.53 0.36 -21.40
N GLU A 81 -6.78 -0.13 -21.31
CA GLU A 81 -7.94 0.50 -21.97
C GLU A 81 -8.35 1.80 -21.26
N ILE A 82 -8.38 1.78 -19.92
CA ILE A 82 -8.88 2.93 -19.13
C ILE A 82 -7.77 3.93 -18.75
N LEU A 83 -6.50 3.52 -18.71
CA LEU A 83 -5.34 4.39 -18.41
C LEU A 83 -4.46 4.64 -19.64
N GLY A 84 -4.86 4.16 -20.82
CA GLY A 84 -4.15 4.30 -22.09
C GLY A 84 -4.36 5.66 -22.78
N PHE A 85 -4.12 6.75 -22.07
CA PHE A 85 -4.33 8.11 -22.58
C PHE A 85 -3.49 8.42 -23.81
N ARG A 86 -4.05 9.22 -24.73
CA ARG A 86 -3.29 9.72 -25.89
C ARG A 86 -2.33 10.84 -25.45
N PRO A 87 -1.22 11.07 -26.17
CA PRO A 87 -0.38 12.24 -25.92
C PRO A 87 -1.19 13.55 -26.05
N GLY A 88 -1.16 14.39 -25.01
CA GLY A 88 -1.91 15.65 -24.97
C GLY A 88 -3.39 15.51 -24.59
N ASP A 89 -3.82 14.34 -24.11
CA ASP A 89 -5.18 14.13 -23.60
C ASP A 89 -5.40 14.87 -22.27
N PRO A 90 -6.35 15.82 -22.19
CA PRO A 90 -6.60 16.58 -20.97
C PRO A 90 -7.07 15.70 -19.79
N ALA A 91 -7.71 14.55 -20.05
CA ALA A 91 -8.14 13.64 -18.99
C ALA A 91 -6.95 13.06 -18.22
N ARG A 92 -5.79 12.93 -18.87
CA ARG A 92 -4.55 12.52 -18.22
C ARG A 92 -4.08 13.57 -17.20
N ASP A 93 -4.09 14.84 -17.60
CA ASP A 93 -3.65 15.93 -16.75
C ASP A 93 -4.59 16.11 -15.55
N GLU A 94 -5.90 15.96 -15.78
CA GLU A 94 -6.92 15.95 -14.73
C GLU A 94 -6.68 14.80 -13.73
N LEU A 95 -6.44 13.57 -14.21
CA LEU A 95 -6.11 12.43 -13.34
C LEU A 95 -4.89 12.75 -12.47
N HIS A 96 -3.79 13.23 -13.06
CA HIS A 96 -2.59 13.58 -12.29
C HIS A 96 -2.87 14.65 -11.25
N GLN A 97 -3.64 15.69 -11.60
CA GLN A 97 -4.03 16.74 -10.66
C GLN A 97 -4.86 16.19 -9.50
N VAL A 98 -5.85 15.32 -9.78
CA VAL A 98 -6.70 14.72 -8.76
C VAL A 98 -5.89 13.82 -7.82
N ILE A 99 -5.01 12.97 -8.35
CA ILE A 99 -4.15 12.12 -7.52
C ILE A 99 -3.26 12.97 -6.61
N ARG A 100 -2.67 14.04 -7.12
CA ARG A 100 -1.87 14.97 -6.31
C ARG A 100 -2.69 15.63 -5.21
N GLN A 101 -3.91 16.05 -5.50
CA GLN A 101 -4.81 16.62 -4.50
C GLN A 101 -5.21 15.60 -3.44
N LEU A 102 -5.51 14.35 -3.82
CA LEU A 102 -5.84 13.28 -2.89
C LEU A 102 -4.66 12.97 -1.95
N VAL A 103 -3.44 12.93 -2.49
CA VAL A 103 -2.22 12.68 -1.71
C VAL A 103 -1.88 13.84 -0.76
N VAL A 104 -2.01 15.09 -1.21
CA VAL A 104 -1.73 16.27 -0.38
C VAL A 104 -2.82 16.48 0.68
N GLY A 105 -4.08 16.23 0.33
CA GLY A 105 -5.23 16.35 1.23
C GLY A 105 -5.39 15.16 2.19
N ALA A 106 -4.60 14.11 2.03
CA ALA A 106 -4.65 12.95 2.91
C ALA A 106 -4.23 13.38 4.34
N PRO A 107 -5.09 13.18 5.36
CA PRO A 107 -4.79 13.59 6.72
C PRO A 107 -3.55 12.86 7.22
N GLN A 108 -2.44 13.58 7.36
CA GLN A 108 -1.21 13.04 7.89
C GLN A 108 -1.41 12.77 9.39
N VAL A 109 -1.62 11.52 9.77
CA VAL A 109 -1.42 11.15 11.17
C VAL A 109 0.08 11.23 11.41
N THR A 110 0.49 12.19 12.23
CA THR A 110 1.78 12.14 12.92
C THR A 110 1.73 10.86 13.74
N ARG A 111 2.14 9.74 13.15
CA ARG A 111 2.30 8.49 13.88
C ARG A 111 3.24 8.88 15.01
N PRO A 112 2.80 8.90 16.28
CA PRO A 112 3.73 9.21 17.35
C PRO A 112 4.85 8.21 17.15
N GLU A 113 6.06 8.72 16.89
CA GLU A 113 7.23 7.88 16.91
C GLU A 113 7.04 7.01 18.14
N LEU A 114 7.02 5.70 17.95
CA LEU A 114 7.34 4.80 19.04
C LEU A 114 8.77 5.17 19.40
N ILE A 115 8.93 6.24 20.18
CA ILE A 115 10.15 6.54 20.89
C ILE A 115 10.40 5.23 21.63
N PRO A 116 11.44 4.46 21.27
CA PRO A 116 11.80 3.33 22.08
C PRO A 116 11.99 3.90 23.48
N ASN A 117 11.13 3.50 24.42
CA ASN A 117 11.19 3.93 25.81
C ASN A 117 12.58 3.59 26.36
N LEU A 118 13.55 4.48 26.17
CA LEU A 118 14.89 4.43 26.73
C LEU A 118 14.85 4.68 28.24
N ASP A 119 13.69 5.08 28.77
CA ASP A 119 13.41 5.29 30.19
C ASP A 119 12.85 4.06 30.92
N ARG A 120 12.90 2.87 30.31
CA ARG A 120 12.78 1.64 31.11
C ARG A 120 14.03 1.52 31.98
N LYS A 121 13.92 1.98 33.23
CA LYS A 121 14.85 1.64 34.33
C LYS A 121 15.24 0.16 34.19
N PRO A 122 16.54 -0.19 34.21
CA PRO A 122 16.94 -1.58 34.20
C PRO A 122 16.22 -2.27 35.35
N ARG A 123 15.47 -3.35 35.04
CA ARG A 123 14.97 -4.24 36.09
C ARG A 123 16.17 -4.59 36.98
N PRO A 124 16.10 -4.40 38.30
CA PRO A 124 17.16 -4.90 39.15
C PRO A 124 17.30 -6.39 38.86
N ALA A 125 18.52 -6.81 38.59
CA ALA A 125 18.88 -8.22 38.46
C ALA A 125 18.62 -8.89 39.82
N GLY A 126 17.36 -9.27 40.02
CA GLY A 126 16.90 -10.06 41.14
C GLY A 126 17.47 -11.46 40.99
N ARG A 127 18.67 -11.62 41.54
CA ARG A 127 19.11 -12.80 42.29
C ARG A 127 18.86 -14.14 41.59
N TRP A 128 19.92 -14.58 40.93
CA TRP A 128 20.21 -15.97 40.60
C TRP A 128 19.71 -16.93 41.69
N GLY A 129 18.64 -17.65 41.39
CA GLY A 129 18.39 -18.98 41.91
C GLY A 129 18.87 -19.97 40.86
N PHE A 130 20.12 -20.42 40.98
CA PHE A 130 20.54 -21.64 40.30
C PHE A 130 19.76 -22.82 40.89
N SER A 131 18.79 -23.37 40.17
CA SER A 131 18.57 -24.82 40.14
C SER A 131 17.46 -25.22 39.17
N ALA A 132 17.74 -26.34 38.51
CA ALA A 132 16.85 -27.25 37.80
C ALA A 132 16.68 -27.07 36.27
N ALA A 133 17.29 -28.04 35.58
CA ALA A 133 16.99 -28.60 34.26
C ALA A 133 17.30 -27.72 33.03
N SER A 134 18.41 -27.86 32.30
CA SER A 134 19.39 -28.95 32.12
C SER A 134 18.84 -30.32 31.76
N GLU A 135 17.75 -30.46 30.99
CA GLU A 135 17.42 -31.79 30.44
C GLU A 135 16.50 -31.88 29.19
N SER A 136 16.49 -30.91 28.28
CA SER A 136 15.62 -31.03 27.08
C SER A 136 16.23 -30.64 25.73
N LEU A 137 17.54 -30.35 25.66
CA LEU A 137 18.22 -30.00 24.40
C LEU A 137 19.31 -31.00 23.95
N ARG A 138 19.17 -32.28 24.26
CA ARG A 138 20.06 -33.36 23.73
C ARG A 138 19.40 -34.37 22.77
N ARG A 139 18.17 -34.15 22.30
CA ARG A 139 17.52 -35.11 21.38
C ARG A 139 16.93 -34.51 20.10
N VAL A 140 17.63 -33.60 19.40
CA VAL A 140 17.31 -33.31 17.98
C VAL A 140 18.57 -32.91 17.18
N ARG A 141 19.65 -33.69 17.25
CA ARG A 141 20.82 -33.41 16.40
C ARG A 141 21.58 -34.66 15.94
N THR A 142 20.85 -35.65 15.48
CA THR A 142 21.39 -36.82 14.75
C THR A 142 20.41 -37.29 13.70
N ARG A 143 20.29 -36.56 12.58
CA ARG A 143 19.67 -37.13 11.36
C ARG A 143 20.03 -36.44 10.02
N TRP A 144 21.19 -35.82 9.90
CA TRP A 144 21.63 -35.22 8.62
C TRP A 144 23.14 -35.41 8.44
N SER A 145 23.58 -36.65 8.28
CA SER A 145 24.89 -36.95 7.66
C SER A 145 24.94 -38.43 7.27
N LEU A 146 24.22 -38.79 6.21
CA LEU A 146 24.37 -40.06 5.46
C LEU A 146 23.47 -39.98 4.22
N ARG A 147 23.87 -39.15 3.24
CA ARG A 147 23.37 -39.23 1.87
C ARG A 147 24.29 -38.48 0.90
N SER A 148 25.56 -38.87 0.89
CA SER A 148 26.50 -38.48 -0.15
C SER A 148 27.56 -39.56 -0.28
N GLU A 149 27.12 -40.75 -0.68
CA GLU A 149 27.87 -41.71 -1.51
C GLU A 149 26.86 -42.43 -2.41
#